data_AF-A0A2V8I5C5-F1
#
_entry.id   AF-A0A2V8I5C5-F1
#
_cell.length_a   1.000
_cell.length_b   1.000
_cell.length_c   1.000
_cell.angle_alpha   90.00
_cell.angle_beta   90.00
_cell.angle_gamma   90.00
#
_symmetry.space_group_name_H-M   'P 1'
#
loop_
_entity.id
_entity.type
_entity.pdbx_description
1 polymer ?
#
loop_
_entity_poly.entity_id
_entity_poly.type
_entity_poly.pdbx_seq_one_letter_code
_entity_poly.pdbx_strand_id
1 'polypeptide(L)' 'TSLDFSAFQALAGDPEGLVDALNTLMMSGEMSPEMRSAVITAVTAVTSSNSLKRVRTAVYLIATSSQYQVER' A
#
# COMPACT_ATOMS: atom_id res chain seq x y z
N THR A 1 -18.10 1.37 5.84
CA THR A 1 -17.45 1.62 4.54
C THR A 1 -16.76 0.35 4.12
N SER A 2 -17.30 -0.38 3.14
CA SER A 2 -16.60 -1.54 2.57
C SER A 2 -15.41 -1.01 1.77
N LEU A 3 -14.23 -1.58 2.00
CA LEU A 3 -13.03 -1.19 1.28
C LEU A 3 -13.10 -1.79 -0.13
N ASP A 4 -13.37 -0.95 -1.13
CA ASP A 4 -13.45 -1.39 -2.52
C ASP A 4 -12.05 -1.63 -3.09
N PHE A 5 -11.60 -2.89 -3.03
CA PHE A 5 -10.28 -3.26 -3.54
C PHE A 5 -10.20 -3.33 -5.07
N SER A 6 -11.34 -3.26 -5.75
CA SER A 6 -11.46 -3.20 -7.20
C SER A 6 -10.72 -1.97 -7.77
N ALA A 7 -10.74 -0.84 -7.07
CA ALA A 7 -10.02 0.38 -7.47
C ALA A 7 -8.49 0.20 -7.36
N PHE A 8 -8.01 -0.52 -6.34
CA PHE A 8 -6.58 -0.82 -6.19
C PHE A 8 -6.08 -1.80 -7.25
N GLN A 9 -6.94 -2.66 -7.77
CA GLN A 9 -6.57 -3.57 -8.85
C GLN A 9 -6.28 -2.82 -10.15
N ALA A 10 -7.01 -1.73 -10.43
CA ALA A 10 -6.69 -0.81 -11.53
C ALA A 10 -5.39 -0.01 -11.26
N LEU A 11 -5.16 0.36 -10.00
CA LEU A 11 -3.92 1.01 -9.53
C LEU A 11 -2.73 0.04 -9.41
N ALA A 12 -2.88 -1.25 -9.69
CA ALA A 12 -1.73 -2.17 -9.62
C ALA A 12 -0.62 -1.86 -10.65
N GLY A 13 -0.99 -1.15 -11.72
CA GLY A 13 -0.05 -0.54 -12.67
C GLY A 13 0.61 0.72 -12.14
N ASP A 14 0.02 1.37 -11.13
CA ASP A 14 0.45 2.63 -10.52
C ASP A 14 0.73 2.43 -9.02
N PRO A 15 1.93 1.93 -8.66
CA PRO A 15 2.27 1.60 -7.28
C PRO A 15 2.22 2.83 -6.35
N GLU A 16 2.43 4.04 -6.86
CA GLU A 16 2.33 5.26 -6.06
C GLU A 16 0.89 5.58 -5.67
N GLY A 17 -0.04 5.59 -6.64
CA GLY A 17 -1.46 5.84 -6.39
C GLY A 17 -2.10 4.75 -5.52
N LEU A 18 -1.64 3.50 -5.65
CA LEU A 18 -2.09 2.42 -4.78
C LEU A 18 -1.70 2.67 -3.31
N VAL A 19 -0.47 3.07 -3.04
CA VAL A 19 0.01 3.33 -1.67
C VAL A 19 -0.66 4.57 -1.09
N ASP A 20 -0.88 5.61 -1.88
CA ASP A 20 -1.55 6.84 -1.44
C ASP A 20 -3.01 6.62 -1.05
N ALA A 21 -3.75 5.85 -1.86
CA ALA A 21 -5.12 5.50 -1.54
C ALA A 21 -5.21 4.54 -0.34
N LEU A 22 -4.27 3.59 -0.18
CA LEU A 22 -4.20 2.75 1.02
C LEU A 22 -3.83 3.55 2.28
N ASN A 23 -2.93 4.53 2.16
CA ASN A 23 -2.60 5.46 3.24
C ASN A 23 -3.83 6.24 3.72
N THR A 24 -4.55 6.86 2.78
CA THR A 24 -5.78 7.59 3.09
C THR A 24 -6.83 6.70 3.76
N LEU A 25 -6.90 5.44 3.35
CA LEU A 25 -7.89 4.49 3.82
C LEU A 25 -7.57 3.87 5.19
N MET A 26 -6.30 3.51 5.42
CA MET A 26 -5.87 2.78 6.62
C MET A 26 -5.27 3.69 7.69
N MET A 27 -4.59 4.76 7.29
CA MET A 27 -3.86 5.69 8.16
C MET A 27 -4.44 7.10 8.11
N SER A 28 -5.61 7.32 7.49
CA SER A 28 -6.23 8.64 7.30
C SER A 28 -5.34 9.68 6.61
N GLY A 29 -4.31 9.23 5.88
CA GLY A 29 -3.33 10.11 5.24
C GLY A 29 -2.07 10.37 6.06
N GLU A 30 -1.94 9.82 7.27
CA GLU A 30 -0.82 10.07 8.20
C GLU A 30 0.44 9.21 7.91
N MET A 31 0.51 8.49 6.79
CA MET A 31 1.70 7.73 6.43
C MET A 31 2.91 8.64 6.23
N SER A 32 4.01 8.32 6.92
CA SER A 32 5.27 9.01 6.72
C SER A 32 5.87 8.72 5.34
N PRO A 33 6.57 9.71 4.72
CA PRO A 33 7.15 9.57 3.38
C PRO A 33 8.18 8.43 3.28
N GLU A 34 8.91 8.16 4.36
CA GLU A 34 9.83 7.01 4.47
C GLU A 34 9.12 5.66 4.29
N MET A 35 7.96 5.50 4.94
CA MET A 35 7.15 4.29 4.85
C MET A 35 6.51 4.15 3.47
N ARG A 36 5.98 5.26 2.93
CA ARG A 36 5.45 5.31 1.57
C ARG A 36 6.50 4.82 0.57
N SER A 37 7.73 5.29 0.67
CA SER A 37 8.83 4.88 -0.22
C SER A 37 9.19 3.39 -0.06
N ALA A 38 9.21 2.87 1.17
CA ALA A 38 9.48 1.46 1.43
C ALA A 38 8.41 0.54 0.81
N VAL A 39 7.13 0.91 0.96
CA VAL A 39 6.01 0.18 0.36
C VAL A 39 6.10 0.24 -1.15
N ILE A 40 6.26 1.42 -1.76
CA ILE A 40 6.40 1.55 -3.22
C ILE A 40 7.55 0.68 -3.74
N THR A 41 8.69 0.65 -3.06
CA THR A 41 9.84 -0.17 -3.44
C THR A 41 9.49 -1.66 -3.44
N ALA A 42 8.85 -2.15 -2.38
CA ALA A 42 8.46 -3.55 -2.28
C ALA A 42 7.37 -3.95 -3.27
N VAL A 43 6.40 -3.06 -3.54
CA VAL A 43 5.34 -3.29 -4.54
C VAL A 43 5.93 -3.29 -5.94
N THR A 44 6.89 -2.41 -6.22
CA THR A 44 7.65 -2.39 -7.48
C THR A 44 8.48 -3.66 -7.66
N ALA A 45 9.04 -4.21 -6.58
CA ALA A 45 9.75 -5.49 -6.59
C ALA A 45 8.85 -6.70 -6.90
N VAL A 46 7.53 -6.59 -6.68
CA VAL A 46 6.57 -7.61 -7.13
C VAL A 46 6.27 -7.42 -8.62
N THR A 47 6.42 -8.49 -9.39
CA THR A 47 6.20 -8.51 -10.84
C THR A 47 4.75 -8.15 -11.21
N SER A 48 4.57 -7.26 -12.19
CA SER A 48 3.25 -6.77 -12.66
C SER A 48 2.31 -7.88 -13.18
N SER A 49 2.82 -9.08 -13.48
CA SER A 49 2.01 -10.24 -13.86
C SER A 49 1.02 -10.66 -12.77
N ASN A 50 1.22 -10.24 -11.52
CA ASN A 50 0.30 -10.49 -10.42
C ASN A 50 -0.09 -9.20 -9.69
N SER A 51 -0.89 -8.37 -10.35
CA SER A 51 -1.52 -7.16 -9.80
C SER A 51 -2.12 -7.37 -8.41
N LEU A 52 -2.81 -8.50 -8.22
CA LEU A 52 -3.46 -8.84 -6.94
C LEU A 52 -2.44 -9.18 -5.84
N LYS A 53 -1.30 -9.77 -6.20
CA LYS A 53 -0.20 -10.05 -5.28
C LYS A 53 0.52 -8.76 -4.88
N ARG A 54 0.67 -7.80 -5.81
CA ARG A 54 1.15 -6.44 -5.54
C ARG A 54 0.31 -5.74 -4.48
N VAL A 55 -1.01 -5.69 -4.69
CA VAL A 55 -1.95 -5.04 -3.77
C VAL A 55 -1.85 -5.69 -2.38
N ARG A 56 -1.83 -7.03 -2.32
CA ARG A 56 -1.67 -7.76 -1.05
C ARG A 56 -0.36 -7.45 -0.34
N THR A 57 0.75 -7.42 -1.07
CA THR A 57 2.06 -7.07 -0.50
C THR A 57 2.07 -5.64 0.04
N ALA A 58 1.47 -4.69 -0.68
CA ALA A 58 1.32 -3.31 -0.22
C ALA A 58 0.53 -3.24 1.09
N VAL A 59 -0.67 -3.82 1.10
CA VAL A 59 -1.55 -3.85 2.28
C VAL A 59 -0.85 -4.51 3.46
N TYR A 60 -0.17 -5.64 3.23
CA TYR A 60 0.55 -6.36 4.28
C TYR A 60 1.69 -5.52 4.88
N LEU A 61 2.46 -4.84 4.02
CA LEU A 61 3.52 -3.95 4.47
C LEU A 61 2.97 -2.75 5.22
N ILE A 62 1.89 -2.12 4.76
CA ILE A 62 1.27 -0.99 5.45
C ILE A 62 0.69 -1.44 6.80
N ALA A 63 0.02 -2.58 6.86
CA ALA A 63 -0.50 -3.15 8.11
C ALA A 63 0.60 -3.55 9.10
N THR A 64 1.73 -4.06 8.61
CA THR A 64 2.89 -4.42 9.46
C THR A 64 3.68 -3.17 9.87
N SER A 65 3.78 -2.18 8.99
CA SER A 65 4.53 -0.97 9.22
C SER A 65 3.78 0.05 10.08
N SER A 66 2.45 0.01 10.09
CA SER A 66 1.61 0.76 11.04
C SER A 66 1.80 0.26 12.47
N GLN A 67 1.99 -1.04 12.71
CA GLN A 67 2.46 -1.54 14.01
C GLN A 67 3.80 -0.88 14.41
N TYR A 68 4.74 -0.79 13.47
CA TYR A 68 6.04 -0.12 13.71
C TYR A 68 5.95 1.38 14.01
N GLN A 69 4.89 2.09 13.60
CA GLN A 69 4.69 3.51 13.94
C GLN A 69 4.02 3.69 15.30
N VAL A 70 3.12 2.77 15.68
CA VAL A 70 2.46 2.82 16.99
C VAL A 70 3.44 2.48 18.13
N GLU A 71 4.50 1.73 17.83
CA GLU A 71 5.53 1.32 18.80
C GLU A 71 6.68 2.35 19.00
N ARG A 72 6.59 3.58 18.46
CA ARG A 72 7.67 4.59 18.55
C ARG A 72 7.30 5.82 19.38
#